data_AF-A0A1L9TSE7-F1
#
_entry.id   AF-A0A1L9TSE7-F1
#
_cell.length_a   1.000
_cell.length_b   1.000
_cell.length_c   1.000
_cell.angle_alpha   90.00
_cell.angle_beta   90.00
_cell.angle_gamma   90.00
#
_symmetry.space_group_name_H-M   'P 1'
#
loop_
_entity.id
_entity.type
_entity.pdbx_description
1 polymer ?
#
loop_
_entity_poly.entity_id
_entity_poly.type
_entity_poly.pdbx_seq_one_letter_code
_entity_poly.pdbx_strand_id
1 'polypeptide(L)'
;MTRSKVYGPPESRRDRLSLICGPLSMLLYLVFFVAADFLPSISPTASAEQVASHYSQHKSGISAGVYLTALVALLCPLYGVSIHHQLSRIPQVSQTALFLQLANACALGLVFCLIAMFFAAASYRPGRDPAITQLVNDLAWFCWGFCSGPLILQFCAIS
;
A
#
# COMPACT_ATOMS: atom_id res chain seq x y z
N MET A 1 41.43 -10.41 -13.38
CA MET A 1 40.67 -11.67 -13.60
C MET A 1 40.84 -12.47 -12.32
N THR A 2 39.83 -12.81 -11.53
CA THR A 2 38.54 -13.44 -11.86
C THR A 2 37.55 -13.07 -10.74
N ARG A 3 36.43 -12.40 -11.06
CA ARG A 3 35.36 -12.15 -10.09
C ARG A 3 34.68 -13.50 -9.84
N SER A 4 34.99 -14.13 -8.71
CA SER A 4 34.34 -15.36 -8.25
C SER A 4 32.82 -15.19 -8.34
N LYS A 5 32.16 -15.98 -9.20
CA LYS A 5 30.70 -16.10 -9.20
C LYS A 5 30.32 -16.81 -7.91
N VAL A 6 30.04 -16.02 -6.87
CA VAL A 6 29.40 -16.52 -5.65
C VAL A 6 27.98 -16.91 -6.07
N TYR A 7 27.80 -18.18 -6.45
CA TYR A 7 26.48 -18.79 -6.51
C TYR A 7 25.94 -18.80 -5.09
N GLY A 8 25.13 -17.79 -4.75
CA GLY A 8 24.35 -17.78 -3.53
C GLY A 8 23.46 -19.04 -3.46
N PRO A 9 23.12 -19.52 -2.26
CA PRO A 9 22.31 -20.72 -2.10
C PRO A 9 20.98 -20.61 -2.87
N PRO A 10 20.39 -21.75 -3.30
CA PRO A 10 19.10 -21.77 -3.98
C PRO A 10 18.07 -20.99 -3.17
N GLU A 11 17.17 -20.30 -3.86
CA GLU A 11 16.20 -19.36 -3.28
C GLU A 11 15.59 -19.93 -2.00
N SER A 12 15.86 -19.28 -0.87
CA SER A 12 15.40 -19.80 0.40
C SER A 12 13.87 -19.75 0.41
N ARG A 13 13.22 -20.67 1.14
CA ARG A 13 11.74 -20.70 1.27
C ARG A 13 11.16 -19.32 1.63
N ARG A 14 11.95 -18.49 2.32
CA ARG A 14 11.61 -17.12 2.75
C ARG A 14 11.59 -16.14 1.58
N ASP A 15 12.48 -16.28 0.60
CA ASP A 15 12.53 -15.40 -0.58
C ASP A 15 11.31 -15.62 -1.50
N ARG A 16 10.87 -16.88 -1.63
CA ARG A 16 9.65 -17.24 -2.36
C ARG A 16 8.38 -16.71 -1.70
N LEU A 17 8.31 -16.77 -0.37
CA LEU A 17 7.19 -16.22 0.41
C LEU A 17 7.08 -14.71 0.21
N SER A 18 8.19 -13.99 0.24
CA SER A 18 8.19 -12.55 0.03
C SER A 18 7.83 -12.16 -1.39
N LEU A 19 8.23 -12.91 -2.43
CA LEU A 19 7.84 -12.61 -3.82
C LEU A 19 6.33 -12.66 -4.05
N ILE A 20 5.61 -13.50 -3.29
CA ILE A 20 4.15 -13.60 -3.34
C ILE A 20 3.48 -12.40 -2.66
N CYS A 21 4.18 -11.68 -1.77
CA CYS A 21 3.62 -10.53 -1.06
C CYS A 21 3.12 -9.45 -2.03
N GLY A 22 3.81 -9.16 -3.13
CA GLY A 22 3.37 -8.16 -4.12
C GLY A 22 2.00 -8.47 -4.74
N PRO A 23 1.84 -9.61 -5.45
CA PRO A 23 0.56 -10.04 -5.99
C PRO A 23 -0.53 -10.21 -4.93
N LEU A 24 -0.16 -10.71 -3.73
CA LEU A 24 -1.09 -10.84 -2.62
C LEU A 24 -1.60 -9.47 -2.15
N SER A 25 -0.72 -8.48 -1.99
CA SER A 25 -1.10 -7.11 -1.64
C SER A 25 -2.06 -6.52 -2.67
N MET A 26 -1.83 -6.76 -3.97
CA MET A 26 -2.70 -6.28 -5.04
C MET A 26 -4.09 -6.93 -4.99
N LEU A 27 -4.16 -8.23 -4.70
CA LEU A 27 -5.44 -8.94 -4.53
C LEU A 27 -6.18 -8.48 -3.26
N LEU A 28 -5.46 -8.28 -2.16
CA LEU A 28 -6.03 -7.73 -0.92
C LEU A 28 -6.58 -6.31 -1.11
N TYR A 29 -5.96 -5.51 -1.97
CA TYR A 29 -6.48 -4.19 -2.35
C TYR A 29 -7.82 -4.28 -3.07
N LEU A 30 -7.92 -5.17 -4.06
CA LEU A 30 -9.19 -5.38 -4.76
C LEU A 30 -10.29 -5.83 -3.78
N VAL A 31 -9.96 -6.74 -2.85
CA VAL A 31 -10.88 -7.17 -1.80
C VAL A 31 -11.28 -6.00 -0.90
N PHE A 32 -10.37 -5.10 -0.53
CA PHE A 32 -10.69 -3.90 0.25
C PHE A 32 -11.66 -2.98 -0.49
N PHE A 33 -11.39 -2.65 -1.76
CA PHE A 33 -12.27 -1.76 -2.54
C PHE A 33 -13.68 -2.34 -2.72
N VAL A 34 -13.78 -3.65 -2.91
CA VAL A 34 -15.08 -4.35 -2.98
C VAL A 34 -15.76 -4.39 -1.61
N ALA A 35 -15.03 -4.72 -0.54
CA ALA A 35 -15.60 -4.84 0.80
C ALA A 35 -16.05 -3.49 1.37
N ALA A 36 -15.35 -2.41 1.03
CA ALA A 36 -15.68 -1.05 1.46
C ALA A 36 -16.75 -0.38 0.58
N ASP A 37 -17.24 -1.06 -0.47
CA ASP A 37 -18.16 -0.52 -1.48
C ASP A 37 -17.69 0.82 -2.06
N PHE A 38 -16.37 0.94 -2.27
CA PHE A 38 -15.73 2.11 -2.89
C PHE A 38 -15.71 2.02 -4.42
N LEU A 39 -16.51 1.14 -5.02
CA LEU A 39 -16.65 0.96 -6.46
C LEU A 39 -18.13 1.01 -6.85
N PRO A 40 -18.67 2.20 -7.21
CA PRO A 40 -17.98 3.46 -7.52
C PRO A 40 -17.58 4.26 -6.28
N SER A 41 -16.41 4.91 -6.31
CA SER A 41 -15.91 5.74 -5.20
C SER A 41 -16.91 6.84 -4.85
N ILE A 42 -16.99 7.22 -3.56
CA ILE A 42 -17.82 8.36 -3.13
C ILE A 42 -17.51 9.57 -4.01
N SER A 43 -18.55 10.18 -4.60
CA SER A 43 -18.38 11.32 -5.49
C SER A 43 -17.63 12.45 -4.78
N PRO A 44 -16.65 13.11 -5.42
CA PRO A 44 -15.99 14.29 -4.84
C PRO A 44 -16.95 15.47 -4.63
N THR A 45 -18.14 15.44 -5.23
CA THR A 45 -19.22 16.42 -5.02
C THR A 45 -20.24 15.99 -3.96
N ALA A 46 -20.02 14.85 -3.30
CA ALA A 46 -20.91 14.37 -2.25
C ALA A 46 -20.94 15.34 -1.06
N SER A 47 -22.12 15.51 -0.45
CA SER A 47 -22.25 16.32 0.77
C SER A 47 -21.61 15.59 1.96
N ALA A 48 -21.25 16.34 2.99
CA ALA A 48 -20.66 15.79 4.21
C ALA A 48 -21.55 14.69 4.85
N GLU A 49 -22.87 14.88 4.83
CA GLU A 49 -23.88 13.95 5.34
C GLU A 49 -23.89 12.65 4.53
N GLN A 50 -23.79 12.74 3.20
CA GLN A 50 -23.71 11.57 2.33
C GLN A 50 -22.47 10.74 2.65
N VAL A 51 -21.30 11.38 2.83
CA VAL A 51 -20.08 10.68 3.24
C VAL A 51 -20.27 10.00 4.60
N ALA A 52 -20.76 10.71 5.60
CA ALA A 52 -20.98 10.15 6.94
C ALA A 52 -22.00 8.98 6.94
N SER A 53 -23.04 9.08 6.11
CA SER A 53 -24.03 8.02 5.93
C SER A 53 -23.42 6.75 5.34
N HIS A 54 -22.52 6.89 4.35
CA HIS A 54 -21.82 5.77 3.74
C HIS A 54 -20.94 5.03 4.76
N TYR A 55 -20.15 5.76 5.56
CA TYR A 55 -19.33 5.15 6.63
C TYR A 55 -20.16 4.41 7.68
N SER A 56 -21.39 4.91 7.95
CA SER A 56 -22.31 4.26 8.89
C SER A 56 -22.91 2.97 8.31
N GLN A 57 -23.27 2.97 7.02
CA GLN A 57 -23.84 1.82 6.33
C GLN A 57 -22.81 0.71 6.04
N HIS A 58 -21.56 1.08 5.71
CA HIS A 58 -20.51 0.14 5.30
C HIS A 58 -19.41 -0.07 6.37
N LYS A 59 -19.71 0.25 7.63
CA LYS A 59 -18.73 0.26 8.73
C LYS A 59 -17.88 -1.02 8.82
N SER A 60 -18.52 -2.19 8.73
CA SER A 60 -17.85 -3.49 8.84
C SER A 60 -16.88 -3.73 7.70
N GLY A 61 -17.28 -3.39 6.47
CA GLY A 61 -16.47 -3.52 5.27
C GLY A 61 -15.26 -2.58 5.30
N ILE A 62 -15.48 -1.31 5.65
CA ILE A 62 -14.43 -0.31 5.82
C ILE A 62 -13.44 -0.74 6.92
N SER A 63 -13.95 -1.23 8.04
CA SER A 63 -13.11 -1.69 9.17
C SER A 63 -12.25 -2.90 8.78
N ALA A 64 -12.83 -3.91 8.12
CA ALA A 64 -12.07 -5.04 7.58
C ALA A 64 -10.99 -4.57 6.61
N GLY A 65 -11.35 -3.63 5.73
CA GLY A 65 -10.48 -2.96 4.79
C GLY A 65 -9.28 -2.25 5.40
N VAL A 66 -9.50 -1.51 6.48
CA VAL A 66 -8.46 -0.86 7.28
C VAL A 66 -7.44 -1.89 7.79
N TYR A 67 -7.89 -2.99 8.37
CA TYR A 67 -6.99 -4.03 8.87
C TYR A 67 -6.20 -4.70 7.76
N LEU A 68 -6.83 -4.97 6.61
CA LEU A 68 -6.15 -5.51 5.44
C LEU A 68 -5.09 -4.54 4.90
N THR A 69 -5.42 -3.25 4.79
CA THR A 69 -4.48 -2.22 4.34
C THR A 69 -3.31 -2.06 5.30
N ALA A 70 -3.57 -2.10 6.62
CA ALA A 70 -2.52 -2.08 7.63
C ALA A 70 -1.61 -3.31 7.56
N LEU A 71 -2.16 -4.50 7.27
CA LEU A 71 -1.36 -5.70 7.05
C LEU A 71 -0.46 -5.56 5.81
N VAL A 72 -1.01 -5.04 4.71
CA VAL A 72 -0.23 -4.78 3.48
C VAL A 72 0.91 -3.79 3.74
N ALA A 73 0.65 -2.73 4.50
CA ALA A 73 1.67 -1.75 4.89
C ALA A 73 2.89 -2.42 5.57
N LEU A 74 2.67 -3.42 6.42
CA LEU A 74 3.73 -4.17 7.10
C LEU A 74 4.48 -5.13 6.17
N LEU A 75 3.82 -5.62 5.11
CA LEU A 75 4.44 -6.53 4.14
C LEU A 75 5.30 -5.79 3.11
N CYS A 76 5.07 -4.50 2.86
CA CYS A 76 5.82 -3.72 1.86
C CYS A 76 7.35 -3.70 2.09
N PRO A 77 7.87 -3.43 3.31
CA PRO A 77 9.31 -3.49 3.56
C PRO A 77 9.90 -4.90 3.36
N LEU A 78 9.16 -5.95 3.76
CA LEU A 78 9.60 -7.34 3.60
C LEU A 78 9.73 -7.70 2.11
N TYR A 79 8.75 -7.28 1.30
CA TYR A 79 8.82 -7.40 -0.15
C TYR A 79 10.02 -6.63 -0.71
N GLY A 80 10.23 -5.40 -0.24
CA GLY A 80 11.36 -4.56 -0.63
C GLY A 80 12.72 -5.24 -0.42
N VAL A 81 12.94 -5.84 0.75
CA VAL A 81 14.18 -6.57 1.09
C VAL A 81 14.40 -7.77 0.17
N SER A 82 13.35 -8.52 -0.16
CA SER A 82 13.48 -9.69 -1.03
C SER A 82 13.77 -9.31 -2.48
N ILE A 83 13.16 -8.23 -3.00
CA ILE A 83 13.52 -7.69 -4.31
C ILE A 83 14.96 -7.17 -4.32
N HIS A 84 15.37 -6.45 -3.27
CA HIS A 84 16.75 -5.99 -3.10
C HIS A 84 17.75 -7.17 -3.16
N HIS A 85 17.46 -8.27 -2.45
CA HIS A 85 18.30 -9.47 -2.47
C HIS A 85 18.42 -10.07 -3.88
N GLN A 86 17.32 -10.16 -4.63
CA GLN A 86 17.33 -10.68 -6.00
C GLN A 86 18.09 -9.75 -6.96
N LEU A 87 17.85 -8.44 -6.89
CA LEU A 87 18.53 -7.46 -7.74
C LEU A 87 20.04 -7.36 -7.45
N SER A 88 20.44 -7.52 -6.19
CA SER A 88 21.87 -7.50 -5.78
C SER A 88 22.72 -8.60 -6.45
N ARG A 89 22.09 -9.66 -6.96
CA ARG A 89 22.76 -10.75 -7.69
C ARG A 89 23.05 -10.41 -9.15
N ILE A 90 22.44 -9.35 -9.70
CA ILE A 90 22.59 -8.94 -11.10
C ILE A 90 23.81 -8.00 -11.22
N PRO A 91 24.85 -8.38 -11.99
CA PRO A 91 26.13 -7.64 -12.03
C PRO A 91 26.05 -6.17 -12.50
N GLN A 92 24.99 -5.80 -13.23
CA GLN A 92 24.82 -4.51 -13.88
C GLN A 92 23.95 -3.52 -13.09
N VAL A 93 23.35 -3.93 -11.97
CA VAL A 93 22.49 -3.05 -11.17
C VAL A 93 23.34 -2.15 -10.28
N SER A 94 23.06 -0.84 -10.32
CA SER A 94 23.78 0.13 -9.50
C SER A 94 23.38 0.03 -8.02
N GLN A 95 24.33 0.25 -7.11
CA GLN A 95 24.04 0.25 -5.67
C GLN A 95 23.04 1.35 -5.29
N THR A 96 23.12 2.51 -5.94
CA THR A 96 22.15 3.60 -5.78
C THR A 96 20.72 3.15 -6.09
N ALA A 97 20.52 2.40 -7.19
CA ALA A 97 19.20 1.88 -7.54
C ALA A 97 18.68 0.87 -6.50
N LEU A 98 19.54 0.01 -5.96
CA LEU A 98 19.18 -0.96 -4.92
C LEU A 98 18.71 -0.29 -3.62
N PHE A 99 19.40 0.76 -3.17
CA PHE A 99 19.01 1.51 -1.97
C PHE A 99 17.75 2.35 -2.21
N LEU A 100 17.62 2.97 -3.39
CA LEU A 100 16.43 3.73 -3.75
C LEU A 100 15.19 2.85 -3.81
N GLN A 101 15.29 1.65 -4.39
CA GLN A 101 14.21 0.69 -4.44
C GLN A 101 13.76 0.26 -3.03
N LEU A 102 14.71 -0.03 -2.13
CA LEU A 102 14.40 -0.42 -0.77
C LEU A 102 13.77 0.73 0.03
N ALA A 103 14.32 1.94 -0.08
CA ALA A 103 13.75 3.13 0.55
C ALA A 103 12.32 3.39 0.06
N ASN A 104 12.06 3.21 -1.23
CA ASN A 104 10.74 3.35 -1.82
C ASN A 104 9.74 2.31 -1.27
N ALA A 105 10.17 1.05 -1.12
CA ALA A 105 9.31 0.01 -0.53
C ALA A 105 8.90 0.35 0.92
N CYS A 106 9.81 0.92 1.71
CA CYS A 106 9.51 1.42 3.06
C CYS A 106 8.57 2.63 3.03
N ALA A 107 8.81 3.59 2.13
CA ALA A 107 7.95 4.76 1.96
C ALA A 107 6.51 4.35 1.57
N LEU A 108 6.37 3.37 0.67
CA LEU A 108 5.08 2.82 0.28
C LEU A 108 4.34 2.18 1.46
N GLY A 109 5.04 1.39 2.27
CA GLY A 109 4.48 0.84 3.51
C GLY A 109 3.97 1.93 4.46
N LEU A 110 4.73 3.02 4.62
CA LEU A 110 4.31 4.16 5.44
C LEU A 110 3.05 4.85 4.87
N VAL A 111 3.00 5.06 3.56
CA VAL A 111 1.83 5.65 2.89
C VAL A 111 0.59 4.79 3.10
N PHE A 112 0.67 3.48 2.94
CA PHE A 112 -0.45 2.58 3.20
C PHE A 112 -0.89 2.58 4.66
N CYS A 113 0.06 2.70 5.60
CA CYS A 113 -0.25 2.87 7.01
C CYS A 113 -1.06 4.15 7.28
N LEU A 114 -0.66 5.28 6.66
CA LEU A 114 -1.39 6.55 6.77
C LEU A 114 -2.81 6.45 6.20
N ILE A 115 -2.96 5.81 5.05
CA ILE A 115 -4.27 5.61 4.41
C ILE A 115 -5.18 4.77 5.31
N ALA A 116 -4.67 3.65 5.84
CA ALA A 116 -5.41 2.83 6.81
C ALA A 116 -5.79 3.64 8.06
N MET A 117 -4.88 4.48 8.56
CA MET A 117 -5.12 5.34 9.72
C MET A 117 -6.24 6.36 9.47
N PHE A 118 -6.28 7.00 8.31
CA PHE A 118 -7.35 7.97 7.99
C PHE A 118 -8.71 7.29 7.81
N PHE A 119 -8.79 6.17 7.08
CA PHE A 119 -10.03 5.40 6.97
C PHE A 119 -10.49 4.83 8.33
N ALA A 120 -9.56 4.42 9.19
CA ALA A 120 -9.85 4.03 10.57
C ALA A 120 -10.44 5.21 11.36
N ALA A 121 -9.79 6.38 11.29
CA ALA A 121 -10.22 7.56 12.03
C ALA A 121 -11.62 8.04 11.60
N ALA A 122 -11.96 7.93 10.32
CA ALA A 122 -13.29 8.24 9.78
C ALA A 122 -14.36 7.23 10.23
N SER A 123 -14.05 5.93 10.28
CA SER A 123 -15.00 4.87 10.64
C SER A 123 -15.13 4.59 12.15
N TYR A 124 -14.15 5.01 12.96
CA TYR A 124 -14.05 4.64 14.38
C TYR A 124 -15.20 5.18 15.25
N ARG A 125 -15.65 6.43 15.00
CA ARG A 125 -16.71 7.08 15.79
C ARG A 125 -17.97 7.36 14.94
N PRO A 126 -19.00 6.50 15.03
CA PRO A 126 -20.28 6.83 14.42
C PRO A 126 -20.89 8.08 15.11
N GLY A 127 -21.54 8.95 14.33
CA GLY A 127 -22.20 10.16 14.84
C GLY A 127 -21.29 11.36 15.09
N ARG A 128 -20.03 11.34 14.63
CA ARG A 128 -19.19 12.55 14.54
C ARG A 128 -19.79 13.55 13.55
N ASP A 129 -19.53 14.83 13.77
CA ASP A 129 -19.81 15.90 12.79
C ASP A 129 -19.44 15.44 11.36
N PRO A 130 -20.41 15.41 10.43
CA PRO A 130 -20.19 14.97 9.06
C PRO A 130 -19.05 15.70 8.35
N ALA A 131 -18.84 16.99 8.63
CA ALA A 131 -17.78 17.78 8.00
C ALA A 131 -16.38 17.26 8.36
N ILE A 132 -16.19 16.78 9.59
CA ILE A 132 -14.92 16.19 10.02
C ILE A 132 -14.70 14.83 9.35
N THR A 133 -15.76 14.03 9.23
CA THR A 133 -15.70 12.72 8.54
C THR A 133 -15.35 12.91 7.06
N GLN A 134 -15.92 13.92 6.40
CA GLN A 134 -15.59 14.28 5.02
C GLN A 134 -14.13 14.68 4.88
N LEU A 135 -13.63 15.60 5.73
CA LEU A 135 -12.23 16.02 5.69
C LEU A 135 -11.26 14.83 5.84
N VAL A 136 -11.52 13.93 6.79
CA VAL A 136 -10.65 12.76 7.03
C VAL A 136 -10.74 11.76 5.87
N ASN A 137 -11.92 11.57 5.30
CA ASN A 137 -12.11 10.78 4.09
C ASN A 137 -11.27 11.35 2.92
N ASP A 138 -11.34 12.65 2.69
CA ASP A 138 -10.63 13.30 1.59
C ASP A 138 -9.11 13.22 1.77
N LEU A 139 -8.62 13.33 3.01
CA LEU A 139 -7.21 13.06 3.32
C LEU A 139 -6.79 11.64 2.98
N ALA A 140 -7.63 10.64 3.25
CA ALA A 140 -7.35 9.24 2.88
C ALA A 140 -7.24 9.09 1.36
N TRP A 141 -8.19 9.66 0.61
CA TRP A 141 -8.19 9.65 -0.85
C TRP A 141 -7.05 10.46 -1.48
N PHE A 142 -6.66 11.57 -0.86
CA PHE A 142 -5.49 12.33 -1.31
C PHE A 142 -4.20 11.58 -1.03
N CYS A 143 -4.02 10.96 0.14
CA CYS A 143 -2.87 10.07 0.37
C CYS A 143 -2.84 8.93 -0.63
N TRP A 144 -4.00 8.36 -0.98
CA TRP A 144 -4.10 7.38 -2.04
C TRP A 144 -3.64 7.96 -3.39
N GLY A 145 -4.23 9.05 -3.88
CA GLY A 145 -3.92 9.63 -5.19
C GLY A 145 -2.52 10.24 -5.31
N PHE A 146 -2.15 11.10 -4.37
CA PHE A 146 -0.89 11.86 -4.41
C PHE A 146 0.33 11.01 -4.05
N CYS A 147 0.23 10.12 -3.06
CA CYS A 147 1.39 9.39 -2.58
C CYS A 147 1.58 8.04 -3.29
N SER A 148 0.53 7.39 -3.81
CA SER A 148 0.70 6.13 -4.53
C SER A 148 1.11 6.30 -6.01
N GLY A 149 0.62 7.35 -6.69
CA GLY A 149 0.84 7.58 -8.13
C GLY A 149 2.31 7.77 -8.53
N PRO A 150 3.08 8.64 -7.87
CA PRO A 150 4.49 8.85 -8.18
C PRO A 150 5.38 7.63 -7.87
N LEU A 151 5.01 6.79 -6.90
CA LEU A 151 5.80 5.60 -6.53
C LEU A 151 5.62 4.46 -7.53
N ILE A 152 4.49 4.39 -8.23
CA ILE A 152 4.26 3.44 -9.33
C ILE A 152 5.05 3.87 -10.58
N LEU A 153 5.09 5.18 -10.89
CA LEU A 153 5.88 5.72 -12.01
C LEU A 153 7.39 5.50 -11.85
N GLN A 154 7.87 5.37 -10.61
CA GLN A 154 9.29 5.08 -10.36
C GLN A 154 9.71 3.69 -10.86
N PHE A 155 8.79 2.71 -10.93
CA PHE A 155 9.09 1.38 -11.51
C PHE A 155 9.35 1.46 -13.02
N CYS A 156 8.71 2.40 -13.73
CA CYS A 156 8.95 2.63 -15.15
C CYS A 156 10.30 3.32 -15.41
N ALA A 157 10.77 4.15 -14.48
CA ALA A 157 12.05 4.86 -14.63
C ALA A 157 13.29 3.99 -14.36
N ILE A 158 13.10 2.79 -13.78
CA ILE A 158 14.16 1.81 -13.49
C ILE A 158 14.28 0.75 -14.62
N SER A 159 13.35 0.76 -15.59
CA SER A 159 13.32 -0.17 -16.73
C SER A 159 14.11 0.36 -17.93
#